data_AF-A0A4Q1ZV04-F1
#
_entry.id   AF-A0A4Q1ZV04-F1
#
_cell.length_a   1.000
_cell.length_b   1.000
_cell.length_c   1.000
_cell.angle_alpha   90.00
_cell.angle_beta   90.00
_cell.angle_gamma   90.00
#
_symmetry.space_group_name_H-M   'P 1'
#
loop_
_entity.id
_entity.type
_entity.pdbx_description
1 polymer ?
#
loop_
_entity_poly.entity_id
_entity_poly.type
_entity_poly.pdbx_seq_one_letter_code
_entity_poly.pdbx_strand_id
1 'polypeptide(L)'
;MVRCSTGSKGGEAARIIYEKADFIDSGFFEDEQGNLRCKMKRLPTTEKRGGSFHYNYPGYDKYSKEENCLCCTNAPAPDFLVDIAELDYAFATAEKIAQGKLFGKCHVLIKNHYVNFEDINHDDMVGFMSEIQLVGNALKKVTGAVKINYEIHSNSGPHIHCHLFPRYLDDDFPSAPIDYRICEPSPYESEEEFSWFVQRIREELIKG
;
A
#
# COMPACT_ATOMS: atom_id res chain seq x y z
N MET A 1 40.63 -21.76 -0.90
CA MET A 1 41.10 -20.93 -2.04
C MET A 1 40.02 -21.01 -3.11
N VAL A 2 39.00 -20.15 -3.01
CA VAL A 2 37.88 -20.12 -3.96
C VAL A 2 38.42 -19.48 -5.23
N ARG A 3 38.54 -20.26 -6.31
CA ARG A 3 38.95 -19.75 -7.61
C ARG A 3 37.88 -18.77 -8.09
N CYS A 4 38.24 -17.50 -8.18
CA CYS A 4 37.50 -16.51 -8.96
C CYS A 4 37.30 -17.06 -10.37
N SER A 5 36.05 -17.37 -10.72
CA SER A 5 35.66 -17.65 -12.09
C SER A 5 35.82 -16.37 -12.90
N THR A 6 36.66 -16.46 -13.92
CA THR A 6 36.91 -15.46 -14.95
C THR A 6 35.61 -14.97 -15.60
N GLY A 7 35.28 -13.70 -15.32
CA GLY A 7 34.57 -12.76 -16.20
C GLY A 7 33.40 -13.26 -17.03
N SER A 8 32.19 -13.29 -16.45
CA SER A 8 30.98 -13.07 -17.24
C SER A 8 30.83 -11.57 -17.49
N LYS A 9 30.88 -11.13 -18.75
CA LYS A 9 30.50 -9.76 -19.14
C LYS A 9 29.12 -9.49 -18.53
N GLY A 10 29.00 -8.43 -17.74
CA GLY A 10 27.93 -8.28 -16.76
C GLY A 10 26.54 -8.48 -17.36
N GLY A 11 25.88 -9.60 -17.06
CA GLY A 11 24.53 -9.91 -17.56
C GLY A 11 24.28 -11.39 -17.79
N GLU A 12 25.29 -12.17 -18.18
CA GLU A 12 25.12 -13.59 -18.53
C GLU A 12 24.88 -14.48 -17.30
N ALA A 13 25.64 -14.29 -16.22
CA ALA A 13 25.40 -14.98 -14.95
C ALA A 13 24.04 -14.61 -14.35
N ALA A 14 23.62 -13.34 -14.50
CA ALA A 14 22.30 -12.88 -14.10
C ALA A 14 21.22 -13.60 -14.94
N ARG A 15 21.33 -13.57 -16.27
CA ARG A 15 20.41 -14.22 -17.21
C ARG A 15 20.14 -15.69 -16.87
N ILE A 16 21.18 -16.49 -16.65
CA ILE A 16 21.06 -17.92 -16.30
C ILE A 16 20.30 -18.09 -14.97
N ILE A 17 20.50 -17.20 -13.99
CA ILE A 17 19.77 -17.21 -12.72
C ILE A 17 18.30 -16.83 -12.92
N TYR A 18 18.02 -15.82 -13.73
CA TYR A 18 16.66 -15.36 -14.05
C TYR A 18 15.87 -16.42 -14.83
N GLU A 19 16.48 -17.08 -15.81
CA GLU A 19 15.86 -18.17 -16.58
C GLU A 19 15.49 -19.36 -15.68
N LYS A 20 16.32 -19.70 -14.68
CA LYS A 20 15.99 -20.71 -13.65
C LYS A 20 14.82 -20.32 -12.74
N ALA A 21 14.47 -19.03 -12.69
CA ALA A 21 13.32 -18.49 -11.95
C ALA A 21 12.11 -18.18 -12.85
N ASP A 22 12.07 -18.78 -14.05
CA ASP A 22 11.02 -18.64 -15.07
C ASP A 22 10.89 -17.23 -15.67
N PHE A 23 11.97 -16.43 -15.66
CA PHE A 23 12.01 -15.22 -16.46
C PHE A 23 12.41 -15.55 -17.90
N ILE A 24 11.78 -14.88 -18.85
CA ILE A 24 12.12 -14.92 -20.26
C ILE A 24 13.03 -13.74 -20.63
N ASP A 25 13.99 -14.00 -21.49
CA ASP A 25 14.75 -12.94 -22.15
C ASP A 25 13.85 -12.21 -23.14
N SER A 26 13.74 -10.89 -22.98
CA SER A 26 12.93 -9.99 -23.83
C SER A 26 13.79 -8.96 -24.56
N GLY A 27 15.10 -9.17 -24.65
CA GLY A 27 16.04 -8.34 -25.40
C GLY A 27 17.15 -7.76 -24.53
N PHE A 28 17.73 -6.65 -24.96
CA PHE A 28 18.83 -5.99 -24.25
C PHE A 28 18.52 -4.51 -23.99
N PHE A 29 19.18 -3.93 -22.99
CA PHE A 29 19.20 -2.49 -22.74
C PHE A 29 20.61 -2.07 -22.27
N GLU A 30 20.97 -0.80 -22.44
CA GLU A 30 22.20 -0.24 -21.88
C GLU A 30 21.88 0.40 -20.52
N ASP A 31 22.66 0.06 -19.49
CA ASP A 31 22.55 0.73 -18.18
C ASP A 31 23.17 2.13 -18.21
N GLU A 32 23.02 2.90 -17.13
CA GLU A 32 23.55 4.27 -17.02
C GLU A 32 25.07 4.38 -17.23
N GLN A 33 25.78 3.25 -17.14
CA GLN A 33 27.23 3.15 -17.32
C GLN A 33 27.61 2.64 -18.72
N GLY A 34 26.63 2.48 -19.62
CA GLY A 34 26.81 2.00 -20.99
C GLY A 34 27.03 0.49 -21.10
N ASN A 35 26.77 -0.30 -20.06
CA ASN A 35 26.90 -1.74 -20.14
C ASN A 35 25.63 -2.36 -20.73
N LEU A 36 25.79 -3.26 -21.71
CA LEU A 36 24.69 -4.03 -22.27
C LEU A 36 24.18 -5.08 -21.27
N ARG A 37 22.91 -5.01 -20.91
CA ARG A 37 22.21 -5.90 -19.96
C ARG A 37 21.07 -6.63 -20.66
N CYS A 38 20.76 -7.85 -20.22
CA CYS A 38 19.58 -8.59 -20.68
C CYS A 38 18.32 -8.04 -20.00
N LYS A 39 17.24 -7.87 -20.77
CA LYS A 39 15.93 -7.47 -20.29
C LYS A 39 15.13 -8.72 -19.93
N MET A 40 15.15 -9.10 -18.66
CA MET A 40 14.43 -10.29 -18.17
C MET A 40 13.00 -9.92 -17.72
N LYS A 41 12.00 -10.70 -18.13
CA LYS A 41 10.59 -10.49 -17.73
C LYS A 41 9.94 -11.80 -17.31
N ARG A 42 9.00 -11.78 -16.37
CA ARG A 42 8.04 -12.88 -16.20
C ARG A 42 6.81 -12.58 -17.03
N LEU A 43 6.30 -13.58 -17.74
CA LEU A 43 5.03 -13.43 -18.43
C LEU A 43 3.90 -13.36 -17.40
N PRO A 44 2.92 -12.47 -17.58
CA PRO A 44 1.74 -12.44 -16.72
C PRO A 44 1.00 -13.78 -16.85
N THR A 45 0.46 -14.26 -15.73
CA THR A 45 -0.42 -15.43 -15.69
C THR A 45 -1.88 -14.98 -15.76
N THR A 46 -2.72 -15.76 -16.44
CA THR A 46 -4.17 -15.57 -16.42
C THR A 46 -4.83 -16.26 -15.23
N GLU A 47 -4.07 -16.98 -14.40
CA GLU A 47 -4.56 -17.60 -13.18
C GLU A 47 -4.94 -16.53 -12.16
N LYS A 48 -6.17 -16.58 -11.66
CA LYS A 48 -6.67 -15.62 -10.66
C LYS A 48 -5.97 -15.85 -9.31
N ARG A 49 -4.97 -15.01 -9.03
CA ARG A 49 -4.23 -14.96 -7.76
C ARG A 49 -4.48 -13.63 -7.05
N GLY A 50 -5.63 -13.53 -6.37
CA GLY A 50 -6.05 -12.31 -5.68
C GLY A 50 -6.75 -11.29 -6.59
N GLY A 51 -6.81 -10.03 -6.14
CA GLY A 51 -7.50 -8.92 -6.81
C GLY A 51 -6.58 -7.80 -7.32
N SER A 52 -5.28 -8.04 -7.43
CA SER A 52 -4.27 -7.04 -7.77
C SER A 52 -3.85 -7.07 -9.25
N PHE A 53 -2.93 -6.18 -9.63
CA PHE A 53 -2.35 -6.09 -10.98
C PHE A 53 -1.77 -7.41 -11.50
N HIS A 54 -1.38 -8.34 -10.61
CA HIS A 54 -0.77 -9.62 -10.97
C HIS A 54 -1.66 -10.50 -11.85
N TYR A 55 -2.98 -10.38 -11.72
CA TYR A 55 -3.97 -11.11 -12.52
C TYR A 55 -4.72 -10.20 -13.51
N ASN A 56 -4.93 -8.92 -13.16
CA ASN A 56 -5.68 -7.97 -13.98
C ASN A 56 -4.88 -6.69 -14.24
N TYR A 57 -3.73 -6.82 -14.89
CA TYR A 57 -2.92 -5.66 -15.27
C TYR A 57 -3.65 -4.66 -16.18
N PRO A 58 -4.42 -5.07 -17.21
CA PRO A 58 -5.15 -4.10 -18.05
C PRO A 58 -6.16 -3.25 -17.26
N GLY A 59 -6.84 -3.85 -16.27
CA GLY A 59 -7.69 -3.10 -15.36
C GLY A 59 -6.89 -2.14 -14.49
N TYR A 60 -5.78 -2.60 -13.92
CA TYR A 60 -4.87 -1.76 -13.14
C TYR A 60 -4.35 -0.56 -13.94
N ASP A 61 -3.82 -0.77 -15.15
CA ASP A 61 -3.33 0.29 -16.06
C ASP A 61 -4.43 1.28 -16.45
N LYS A 62 -5.67 0.80 -16.60
CA LYS A 62 -6.81 1.70 -16.83
C LYS A 62 -7.00 2.64 -15.64
N TYR A 63 -7.09 2.10 -14.42
CA TYR A 63 -7.37 2.87 -13.21
C TYR A 63 -6.18 3.69 -12.71
N SER A 64 -4.95 3.40 -13.19
CA SER A 64 -3.74 4.14 -12.83
C SER A 64 -3.63 5.48 -13.54
N LYS A 65 -4.52 5.76 -14.50
CA LYS A 65 -4.62 7.04 -15.20
C LYS A 65 -5.55 7.96 -14.42
N GLU A 66 -5.14 9.21 -14.22
CA GLU A 66 -5.86 10.19 -13.40
C GLU A 66 -7.33 10.33 -13.82
N GLU A 67 -7.62 10.35 -15.13
CA GLU A 67 -8.98 10.48 -15.66
C GLU A 67 -9.90 9.28 -15.35
N ASN A 68 -9.33 8.16 -14.92
CA ASN A 68 -10.06 6.95 -14.53
C ASN A 68 -9.89 6.64 -13.04
N CYS A 69 -9.08 7.39 -12.29
CA CYS A 69 -8.80 7.12 -10.89
C CYS A 69 -10.06 7.35 -10.05
N LEU A 70 -10.46 6.34 -9.26
CA LEU A 70 -11.69 6.42 -8.45
C LEU A 70 -11.61 7.51 -7.38
N CYS A 71 -10.40 7.79 -6.86
CA CYS A 71 -10.15 8.86 -5.90
C CYS A 71 -10.26 10.23 -6.59
N CYS A 72 -9.58 10.45 -7.72
CA CYS A 72 -9.54 11.75 -8.39
C CYS A 72 -10.85 12.12 -9.08
N THR A 73 -11.63 11.11 -9.51
CA THR A 73 -12.94 11.32 -10.14
C THR A 73 -14.08 11.47 -9.11
N ASN A 74 -13.78 11.43 -7.80
CA ASN A 74 -14.77 11.42 -6.72
C ASN A 74 -15.85 10.34 -6.95
N ALA A 75 -15.43 9.16 -7.41
CA ALA A 75 -16.35 8.04 -7.51
C ALA A 75 -16.88 7.67 -6.11
N PRO A 76 -18.14 7.23 -5.98
CA PRO A 76 -18.68 6.84 -4.69
C PRO A 76 -17.78 5.82 -3.99
N ALA A 77 -17.37 6.14 -2.77
CA ALA A 77 -16.63 5.21 -1.93
C ALA A 77 -17.53 4.00 -1.57
N PRO A 78 -16.94 2.82 -1.30
CA PRO A 78 -17.71 1.70 -0.78
C PRO A 78 -18.41 2.03 0.54
N ASP A 79 -19.60 1.49 0.77
CA ASP A 79 -20.44 1.78 1.96
C ASP A 79 -19.74 1.52 3.31
N PHE A 80 -18.70 0.68 3.33
CA PHE A 80 -17.93 0.35 4.54
C PHE A 80 -16.81 1.35 4.87
N LEU A 81 -16.55 2.32 3.99
CA LEU A 81 -15.52 3.34 4.16
C LEU A 81 -16.15 4.66 4.58
N VAL A 82 -15.61 5.27 5.63
CA VAL A 82 -16.09 6.53 6.20
C VAL A 82 -14.97 7.56 6.24
N ASP A 83 -15.24 8.75 5.70
CA ASP A 83 -14.32 9.87 5.78
C ASP A 83 -14.20 10.38 7.23
N ILE A 84 -12.99 10.45 7.75
CA ILE A 84 -12.69 11.05 9.05
C ILE A 84 -12.52 12.55 8.87
N ALA A 85 -11.56 12.94 8.02
CA ALA A 85 -11.16 14.32 7.81
C ALA A 85 -10.52 14.50 6.42
N GLU A 86 -10.76 15.67 5.84
CA GLU A 86 -9.94 16.19 4.75
C GLU A 86 -8.84 17.05 5.37
N LEU A 87 -7.59 16.69 5.12
CA LEU A 87 -6.39 17.41 5.56
C LEU A 87 -5.84 18.25 4.40
N ASP A 88 -4.67 18.87 4.54
CA ASP A 88 -4.12 19.73 3.47
C ASP A 88 -3.63 18.88 2.29
N TYR A 89 -2.96 17.76 2.55
CA TYR A 89 -2.33 16.90 1.55
C TYR A 89 -3.00 15.54 1.35
N ALA A 90 -3.91 15.16 2.25
CA ALA A 90 -4.53 13.84 2.25
C ALA A 90 -6.00 13.83 2.72
N PHE A 91 -6.66 12.72 2.45
CA PHE A 91 -7.91 12.33 3.08
C PHE A 91 -7.63 11.23 4.11
N ALA A 92 -8.10 11.41 5.34
CA ALA A 92 -8.08 10.38 6.37
C ALA A 92 -9.44 9.68 6.39
N THR A 93 -9.45 8.34 6.32
CA THR A 93 -10.67 7.53 6.29
C THR A 93 -10.55 6.33 7.23
N ALA A 94 -11.68 5.76 7.62
CA ALA A 94 -11.76 4.52 8.40
C ALA A 94 -12.62 3.48 7.66
N GLU A 95 -12.33 2.21 7.87
CA GLU A 95 -13.18 1.13 7.39
C GLU A 95 -13.80 0.37 8.55
N LYS A 96 -15.09 0.05 8.41
CA LYS A 96 -15.79 -0.83 9.33
C LYS A 96 -15.27 -2.27 9.24
N ILE A 97 -14.92 -2.71 8.04
CA ILE A 97 -14.34 -4.04 7.80
C ILE A 97 -12.82 -3.95 8.03
N ALA A 98 -12.35 -4.56 9.11
CA ALA A 98 -10.95 -4.54 9.51
C ALA A 98 -10.41 -5.95 9.75
N GLN A 99 -9.10 -6.07 9.93
CA GLN A 99 -8.41 -7.36 9.94
C GLN A 99 -8.44 -7.99 11.34
N GLY A 100 -9.36 -8.94 11.56
CA GLY A 100 -9.52 -9.61 12.85
C GLY A 100 -9.76 -8.60 13.98
N LYS A 101 -9.06 -8.77 15.10
CA LYS A 101 -9.15 -7.90 16.30
C LYS A 101 -8.38 -6.57 16.18
N LEU A 102 -7.99 -6.15 14.98
CA LEU A 102 -7.30 -4.87 14.76
C LEU A 102 -8.31 -3.71 14.71
N PHE A 103 -8.76 -3.31 15.90
CA PHE A 103 -9.62 -2.15 16.10
C PHE A 103 -8.97 -0.86 15.59
N GLY A 104 -9.73 -0.05 14.85
CA GLY A 104 -9.31 1.30 14.45
C GLY A 104 -8.48 1.40 13.17
N LYS A 105 -8.58 0.44 12.24
CA LYS A 105 -7.94 0.54 10.91
C LYS A 105 -8.32 1.86 10.22
N CYS A 106 -7.31 2.60 9.77
CA CYS A 106 -7.48 3.82 8.98
C CYS A 106 -6.70 3.75 7.66
N HIS A 107 -7.09 4.62 6.72
CA HIS A 107 -6.32 4.94 5.52
C HIS A 107 -6.02 6.44 5.49
N VAL A 108 -4.85 6.77 4.95
CA VAL A 108 -4.49 8.14 4.60
C VAL A 108 -4.17 8.14 3.11
N LEU A 109 -5.01 8.78 2.31
CA LEU A 109 -4.93 8.81 0.85
C LEU A 109 -4.41 10.17 0.41
N ILE A 110 -3.33 10.22 -0.36
CA ILE A 110 -2.80 11.50 -0.86
C ILE A 110 -3.82 12.15 -1.81
N LYS A 111 -3.94 13.49 -1.82
CA LYS A 111 -4.91 14.19 -2.67
C LYS A 111 -4.56 14.11 -4.15
N ASN A 112 -3.31 14.41 -4.48
CA ASN A 112 -2.83 14.44 -5.85
C ASN A 112 -2.63 13.03 -6.40
N HIS A 113 -2.84 12.84 -7.70
CA HIS A 113 -2.73 11.52 -8.33
C HIS A 113 -1.28 11.06 -8.41
N TYR A 114 -0.94 10.00 -7.68
CA TYR A 114 0.33 9.30 -7.80
C TYR A 114 0.09 7.79 -7.78
N VAL A 115 0.77 7.08 -8.69
CA VAL A 115 0.73 5.61 -8.76
C VAL A 115 1.93 5.02 -8.04
N ASN A 116 3.12 5.59 -8.27
CA ASN A 116 4.37 5.13 -7.68
C ASN A 116 4.84 6.12 -6.61
N PHE A 117 5.51 5.60 -5.59
CA PHE A 117 5.93 6.39 -4.43
C PHE A 117 7.06 7.36 -4.78
N GLU A 118 7.94 6.96 -5.68
CA GLU A 118 9.09 7.73 -6.18
C GLU A 118 8.70 8.90 -7.10
N ASP A 119 7.47 8.90 -7.63
CA ASP A 119 6.95 9.97 -8.50
C ASP A 119 6.37 11.15 -7.70
N ILE A 120 6.18 10.98 -6.39
CA ILE A 120 5.61 12.00 -5.52
C ILE A 120 6.61 13.16 -5.40
N ASN A 121 6.16 14.37 -5.74
CA ASN A 121 7.01 15.54 -5.61
C ASN A 121 7.36 15.83 -4.14
N HIS A 122 8.43 16.61 -3.92
CA HIS A 122 8.96 16.85 -2.58
C HIS A 122 7.92 17.42 -1.59
N ASP A 123 7.15 18.43 -2.00
CA ASP A 123 6.23 19.12 -1.10
C ASP A 123 5.03 18.24 -0.74
N ASP A 124 4.50 17.51 -1.72
CA ASP A 124 3.45 16.52 -1.53
C ASP A 124 3.91 15.37 -0.63
N MET A 125 5.14 14.88 -0.82
CA MET A 125 5.73 13.82 0.01
C MET A 125 5.87 14.28 1.46
N VAL A 126 6.42 15.47 1.69
CA VAL A 126 6.61 16.02 3.04
C VAL A 126 5.26 16.22 3.73
N GLY A 127 4.28 16.80 3.03
CA GLY A 127 2.92 17.00 3.55
C GLY A 127 2.23 15.68 3.87
N PHE A 128 2.20 14.75 2.91
CA PHE A 128 1.57 13.44 3.08
C PHE A 128 2.17 12.64 4.23
N MET A 129 3.50 12.57 4.34
CA MET A 129 4.16 11.84 5.43
C MET A 129 3.98 12.52 6.79
N SER A 130 3.82 13.85 6.82
CA SER A 130 3.51 14.59 8.05
C SER A 130 2.07 14.30 8.51
N GLU A 131 1.13 14.22 7.59
CA GLU A 131 -0.27 13.90 7.88
C GLU A 131 -0.46 12.43 8.26
N ILE A 132 0.30 11.50 7.67
CA ILE A 132 0.36 10.11 8.14
C ILE A 132 0.82 10.04 9.61
N GLN A 133 1.80 10.86 10.00
CA GLN A 133 2.24 10.94 11.40
C GLN A 133 1.17 11.53 12.30
N LEU A 134 0.48 12.59 11.87
CA LEU A 134 -0.62 13.21 12.60
C LEU A 134 -1.74 12.19 12.88
N VAL A 135 -2.23 11.53 11.82
CA VAL A 135 -3.30 10.52 11.94
C VAL A 135 -2.83 9.32 12.77
N GLY A 136 -1.60 8.84 12.57
CA GLY A 136 -1.04 7.75 13.35
C GLY A 136 -0.90 8.07 14.84
N ASN A 137 -0.57 9.32 15.19
CA ASN A 137 -0.52 9.76 16.58
C ASN A 137 -1.92 9.80 17.21
N ALA A 138 -2.88 10.43 16.53
CA ALA A 138 -4.28 10.46 16.97
C ALA A 138 -4.83 9.03 17.16
N LEU A 139 -4.56 8.16 16.18
CA LEU A 139 -4.96 6.78 16.20
C LEU A 139 -4.37 6.02 17.40
N LYS A 140 -3.07 6.17 17.66
CA LYS A 140 -2.41 5.54 18.80
C LYS A 140 -3.01 5.99 20.14
N LYS A 141 -3.35 7.28 20.28
CA LYS A 141 -3.96 7.83 21.50
C LYS A 141 -5.38 7.30 21.72
N VAL A 142 -6.21 7.31 20.67
CA VAL A 142 -7.63 6.89 20.76
C VAL A 142 -7.74 5.39 21.03
N THR A 143 -6.89 4.59 20.41
CA THR A 143 -6.94 3.12 20.47
C THR A 143 -6.16 2.51 21.63
N GLY A 144 -5.25 3.27 22.25
CA GLY A 144 -4.31 2.74 23.23
C GLY A 144 -3.30 1.73 22.67
N ALA A 145 -3.18 1.65 21.34
CA ALA A 145 -2.30 0.66 20.70
C ALA A 145 -0.83 0.84 21.09
N VAL A 146 -0.11 -0.27 21.15
CA VAL A 146 1.33 -0.28 21.47
C VAL A 146 2.12 0.34 20.33
N LYS A 147 1.74 0.02 19.09
CA LYS A 147 2.40 0.45 17.86
C LYS A 147 1.37 0.66 16.75
N ILE A 148 1.67 1.54 15.80
CA ILE A 148 0.97 1.62 14.51
C ILE A 148 1.87 1.01 13.44
N ASN A 149 1.34 0.11 12.61
CA ASN A 149 1.98 -0.29 11.36
C ASN A 149 1.48 0.61 10.23
N TYR A 150 2.39 1.00 9.36
CA TYR A 150 2.16 1.90 8.22
C TYR A 150 2.53 1.13 6.97
N GLU A 151 1.58 0.91 6.07
CA GLU A 151 1.78 0.07 4.90
C GLU A 151 1.28 0.78 3.64
N ILE A 152 2.14 0.93 2.64
CA ILE A 152 1.81 1.48 1.32
C ILE A 152 2.00 0.34 0.32
N HIS A 153 0.92 -0.04 -0.34
CA HIS A 153 0.91 -1.15 -1.31
C HIS A 153 0.47 -0.68 -2.69
N SER A 154 -0.79 -0.22 -2.79
CA SER A 154 -1.42 0.20 -4.05
C SER A 154 -1.42 -0.87 -5.17
N ASN A 155 -1.41 -2.15 -4.79
CA ASN A 155 -1.40 -3.30 -5.71
C ASN A 155 -2.75 -3.52 -6.43
N SER A 156 -3.86 -3.19 -5.76
CA SER A 156 -5.23 -3.37 -6.28
C SER A 156 -5.93 -2.05 -6.60
N GLY A 157 -5.43 -0.94 -6.06
CA GLY A 157 -5.91 0.42 -6.30
C GLY A 157 -4.71 1.32 -6.60
N PRO A 158 -4.48 1.71 -7.87
CA PRO A 158 -3.30 2.45 -8.31
C PRO A 158 -3.39 3.95 -7.98
N HIS A 159 -3.52 4.24 -6.70
CA HIS A 159 -3.47 5.58 -6.12
C HIS A 159 -2.74 5.45 -4.77
N ILE A 160 -1.77 6.30 -4.48
CA ILE A 160 -0.98 6.18 -3.25
C ILE A 160 -1.87 6.37 -2.02
N HIS A 161 -1.85 5.39 -1.13
CA HIS A 161 -2.50 5.45 0.17
C HIS A 161 -1.70 4.64 1.19
N CYS A 162 -1.71 5.10 2.43
CA CYS A 162 -1.12 4.40 3.56
C CYS A 162 -2.20 3.78 4.40
N HIS A 163 -2.13 2.47 4.62
CA HIS A 163 -2.89 1.78 5.65
C HIS A 163 -2.23 2.01 7.01
N LEU A 164 -3.04 2.31 8.02
CA LEU A 164 -2.62 2.46 9.41
C LEU A 164 -3.30 1.39 10.25
N PHE A 165 -2.50 0.51 10.85
CA PHE A 165 -2.98 -0.61 11.67
C PHE A 165 -2.53 -0.47 13.13
N PRO A 166 -3.47 -0.26 14.07
CA PRO A 166 -3.20 -0.34 15.50
C PRO A 166 -2.81 -1.76 15.90
N ARG A 167 -1.68 -1.92 16.60
CA ARG A 167 -1.12 -3.21 17.03
C ARG A 167 -1.19 -3.38 18.54
N TYR A 168 -1.52 -4.59 18.97
CA TYR A 168 -1.74 -4.96 20.36
C TYR A 168 -0.88 -6.16 20.76
N LEU A 169 -0.75 -6.44 22.05
CA LEU A 169 0.10 -7.54 22.53
C LEU A 169 -0.47 -8.91 22.15
N ASP A 170 -1.78 -9.02 22.02
CA ASP A 170 -2.54 -10.24 21.74
C ASP A 170 -3.36 -10.15 20.44
N ASP A 171 -2.92 -9.33 19.48
CA ASP A 171 -3.55 -9.28 18.16
C ASP A 171 -3.31 -10.55 17.33
N ASP A 172 -4.10 -10.72 16.26
CA ASP A 172 -4.12 -11.95 15.45
C ASP A 172 -2.90 -12.12 14.53
N PHE A 173 -1.94 -11.17 14.53
CA PHE A 173 -0.80 -11.14 13.60
C PHE A 173 0.56 -11.05 14.32
N PRO A 174 0.84 -11.87 15.34
CA PRO A 174 2.09 -11.78 16.09
C PRO A 174 3.28 -12.07 15.18
N SER A 175 4.26 -11.16 15.15
CA SER A 175 5.48 -11.26 14.32
C SER A 175 5.23 -11.40 12.80
N ALA A 176 4.06 -10.98 12.31
CA ALA A 176 3.69 -11.06 10.90
C ALA A 176 3.19 -9.70 10.37
N PRO A 177 3.30 -9.45 9.05
CA PRO A 177 2.51 -8.41 8.40
C PRO A 177 1.02 -8.74 8.47
N ILE A 178 0.19 -7.74 8.24
CA ILE A 178 -1.26 -7.91 8.28
C ILE A 178 -1.72 -8.72 7.06
N ASP A 179 -2.47 -9.81 7.29
CA ASP A 179 -3.10 -10.56 6.21
C ASP A 179 -4.48 -9.94 5.89
N TYR A 180 -4.52 -9.16 4.82
CA TYR A 180 -5.73 -8.50 4.32
C TYR A 180 -6.89 -9.45 3.97
N ARG A 181 -6.64 -10.75 3.88
CA ARG A 181 -7.68 -11.77 3.60
C ARG A 181 -8.45 -12.16 4.86
N ILE A 182 -7.94 -11.84 6.03
CA ILE A 182 -8.59 -12.13 7.31
C ILE A 182 -9.41 -10.90 7.70
N CYS A 183 -10.74 -11.01 7.67
CA CYS A 183 -11.64 -9.92 8.08
C CYS A 183 -12.59 -10.33 9.23
N GLU A 184 -12.43 -11.54 9.75
CA GLU A 184 -13.26 -12.08 10.84
C GLU A 184 -12.38 -12.62 11.98
N PRO A 185 -12.81 -12.46 13.25
CA PRO A 185 -14.00 -11.72 13.66
C PRO A 185 -13.84 -10.21 13.43
N SER A 186 -14.95 -9.50 13.18
CA SER A 186 -14.96 -8.03 13.20
C SER A 186 -14.42 -7.49 14.54
N PRO A 187 -13.60 -6.41 14.54
CA PRO A 187 -13.16 -5.77 15.77
C PRO A 187 -14.19 -4.84 16.39
N TYR A 188 -15.32 -4.61 15.71
CA TYR A 188 -16.47 -3.86 16.21
C TYR A 188 -17.64 -4.81 16.43
N GLU A 189 -18.25 -4.74 17.61
CA GLU A 189 -19.46 -5.50 17.96
C GLU A 189 -20.72 -4.84 17.40
N SER A 190 -20.69 -3.54 17.13
CA SER A 190 -21.83 -2.78 16.60
C SER A 190 -21.44 -1.56 15.75
N GLU A 191 -22.42 -0.96 15.07
CA GLU A 191 -22.22 0.29 14.32
C GLU A 191 -21.93 1.48 15.24
N GLU A 192 -22.48 1.45 16.45
CA GLU A 192 -22.28 2.48 17.46
C GLU A 192 -20.82 2.52 17.92
N GLU A 193 -20.16 1.37 18.06
CA GLU A 193 -18.73 1.31 18.41
C GLU A 193 -17.83 1.88 17.31
N PHE A 194 -18.12 1.54 16.05
CA PHE A 194 -17.41 2.12 14.91
C PHE A 194 -17.63 3.63 14.81
N SER A 195 -18.87 4.08 14.99
CA SER A 195 -19.21 5.51 14.99
C SER A 195 -18.53 6.27 16.13
N TRP A 196 -18.45 5.67 17.32
CA TRP A 196 -17.70 6.21 18.45
C TRP A 196 -16.21 6.38 18.11
N PHE A 197 -15.59 5.36 17.49
CA PHE A 197 -14.20 5.42 17.07
C PHE A 197 -13.95 6.58 16.10
N VAL A 198 -14.75 6.68 15.04
CA VAL A 198 -14.65 7.76 14.04
C VAL A 198 -14.78 9.13 14.71
N GLN A 199 -15.73 9.31 15.63
CA GLN A 199 -15.90 10.56 16.37
C GLN A 199 -14.66 10.91 17.22
N ARG A 200 -14.09 9.93 17.95
CA ARG A 200 -12.90 10.16 18.79
C ARG A 200 -11.69 10.56 17.97
N ILE A 201 -11.49 9.97 16.80
CA ILE A 201 -10.39 10.37 15.90
C ILE A 201 -10.60 11.80 15.42
N ARG A 202 -11.80 12.17 14.95
CA ARG A 202 -12.11 13.54 14.53
C ARG A 202 -11.79 14.56 15.62
N GLU A 203 -12.21 14.29 16.85
CA GLU A 203 -11.93 15.16 18.00
C GLU A 203 -10.44 15.27 18.31
N GLU A 204 -9.67 14.19 18.14
CA GLU A 204 -8.23 14.21 18.38
C GLU A 204 -7.46 14.97 17.28
N LEU A 205 -7.92 14.89 16.03
CA LEU A 205 -7.33 15.64 14.91
C LEU A 205 -7.56 17.16 15.00
N ILE A 206 -8.64 17.61 15.67
CA ILE A 206 -8.92 19.06 15.86
C ILE A 206 -8.01 19.69 16.93
N LYS A 207 -7.44 18.89 17.84
CA LYS A 207 -6.60 19.40 18.96
C LYS A 207 -5.14 19.62 18.58
N GLY A 208 -4.68 18.97 17.52
CA GLY A 208 -3.29 19.03 17.04
C GLY A 208 -3.08 20.16 16.04
#